data_AF-A0A537F2H9-F1
#
_entry.id   AF-A0A537F2H9-F1
#
_cell.length_a   1.000
_cell.length_b   1.000
_cell.length_c   1.000
_cell.angle_alpha   90.00
_cell.angle_beta   90.00
_cell.angle_gamma   90.00
#
_symmetry.space_group_name_H-M   'P 1'
#
loop_
_entity.id
_entity.type
_entity.pdbx_description
1 polymer ?
#
loop_
_entity_poly.entity_id
_entity_poly.type
_entity_poly.pdbx_seq_one_letter_code
_entity_poly.pdbx_strand_id
1 'polypeptide(L)'
;MRDWIIMIIGFLVLVAGYAFQVTDSIITSSYSSPLYGNAGTVLQLIGTTIVIVGIVILAIGFLKLIRRSFFSEGDIAEPIFR
;
A
#
# COMPACT_ATOMS: atom_id res chain seq x y z
N MET A 1 -1.17 -11.66 14.99
CA MET A 1 -2.27 -11.91 14.03
C MET A 1 -2.77 -10.63 13.35
N ARG A 2 -3.34 -9.65 14.07
CA ARG A 2 -3.95 -8.44 13.46
C ARG A 2 -3.01 -7.59 12.59
N ASP A 3 -1.76 -7.40 12.99
CA ASP A 3 -0.79 -6.57 12.25
C ASP A 3 -0.38 -7.19 10.90
N TRP A 4 -0.27 -8.52 10.85
CA TRP A 4 -0.03 -9.29 9.63
C TRP A 4 -1.19 -9.20 8.64
N ILE A 5 -2.43 -9.21 9.14
CA ILE A 5 -3.63 -9.06 8.30
C ILE A 5 -3.65 -7.68 7.61
N ILE A 6 -3.27 -6.61 8.34
CA ILE A 6 -3.20 -5.25 7.78
C ILE A 6 -2.16 -5.16 6.66
N MET A 7 -1.01 -5.82 6.82
CA MET A 7 0.01 -5.88 5.76
C MET A 7 -0.47 -6.64 4.52
N ILE A 8 -1.15 -7.77 4.70
CA ILE A 8 -1.71 -8.55 3.58
C ILE A 8 -2.77 -7.74 2.83
N ILE A 9 -3.67 -7.06 3.55
CA ILE A 9 -4.68 -6.18 2.95
C ILE A 9 -4.02 -5.03 2.19
N GLY A 10 -3.03 -4.36 2.79
CA GLY A 10 -2.28 -3.29 2.14
C GLY A 10 -1.59 -3.75 0.84
N PHE A 11 -1.02 -4.96 0.85
CA PHE A 11 -0.41 -5.56 -0.33
C PHE A 11 -1.45 -5.87 -1.43
N LEU A 12 -2.61 -6.45 -1.08
CA LEU A 12 -3.69 -6.71 -2.03
C LEU A 12 -4.21 -5.43 -2.69
N VAL A 13 -4.36 -4.35 -1.92
CA VAL A 13 -4.76 -3.03 -2.44
C VAL A 13 -3.72 -2.50 -3.44
N LEU A 14 -2.44 -2.69 -3.16
CA LEU A 14 -1.34 -2.30 -4.04
C LEU A 14 -1.37 -3.06 -5.37
N VAL A 15 -1.56 -4.38 -5.31
CA VAL A 15 -1.69 -5.23 -6.50
C VAL A 15 -2.89 -4.81 -7.36
N ALA A 16 -4.04 -4.57 -6.73
CA ALA A 16 -5.25 -4.13 -7.42
C ALA A 16 -5.05 -2.75 -8.09
N GLY A 17 -4.45 -1.79 -7.37
CA GLY A 17 -4.15 -0.46 -7.92
C GLY A 17 -3.17 -0.52 -9.09
N TYR A 18 -2.15 -1.38 -9.00
CA TYR A 18 -1.18 -1.56 -10.09
C TYR A 18 -1.82 -2.23 -11.32
N ALA A 19 -2.65 -3.26 -11.13
CA ALA A 19 -3.38 -3.91 -12.22
C ALA A 19 -4.29 -2.93 -12.97
N PHE A 20 -4.94 -2.00 -12.25
CA PHE A 20 -5.73 -0.92 -12.85
C PHE A 20 -4.88 0.01 -13.72
N GLN A 21 -3.71 0.44 -13.24
CA GLN A 21 -2.80 1.31 -14.02
C GLN A 21 -2.27 0.62 -15.27
N VAL A 22 -1.87 -0.66 -15.16
CA VAL A 22 -1.39 -1.44 -16.30
C VAL A 22 -2.50 -1.60 -17.34
N THR A 23 -3.71 -1.95 -16.91
CA THR A 23 -4.87 -2.08 -17.81
C THR A 23 -5.15 -0.78 -18.54
N ASP A 24 -5.15 0.37 -17.84
CA ASP A 24 -5.38 1.67 -18.47
C ASP A 24 -4.28 2.05 -19.48
N SER A 25 -3.01 1.76 -19.19
CA SER A 25 -1.91 1.99 -20.15
C SER A 25 -2.04 1.14 -21.43
N ILE A 26 -2.50 -0.11 -21.31
CA ILE A 26 -2.75 -1.00 -22.45
C ILE A 26 -3.93 -0.47 -23.29
N ILE A 27 -5.00 -0.01 -22.64
CA ILE A 27 -6.15 0.52 -23.39
C ILE A 27 -5.80 1.87 -24.03
N THR A 28 -5.11 2.76 -23.32
CA THR A 28 -4.67 4.06 -23.86
C THR A 28 -3.76 3.89 -25.08
N SER A 29 -2.84 2.91 -25.06
CA SER A 29 -1.98 2.61 -26.23
C SER A 29 -2.75 2.00 -27.42
N SER A 30 -3.95 1.47 -27.18
CA SER A 30 -4.80 0.85 -28.21
C SER A 30 -5.85 1.80 -28.81
N TYR A 31 -6.14 2.95 -28.17
CA TYR A 31 -7.15 3.90 -28.62
C TYR A 31 -6.57 5.30 -28.84
N SER A 32 -6.45 5.74 -30.10
CA SER A 32 -6.00 7.09 -30.48
C SER A 32 -7.11 8.15 -30.47
N SER A 33 -8.16 7.97 -29.65
CA SER A 33 -9.32 8.85 -29.64
C SER A 33 -9.19 9.95 -28.59
N PRO A 34 -9.46 11.24 -28.91
CA PRO A 34 -9.38 12.34 -27.95
C PRO A 34 -10.34 12.22 -26.76
N LEU A 35 -11.42 11.43 -26.89
CA LEU A 35 -12.30 11.08 -25.77
C LEU A 35 -11.62 10.20 -24.70
N TYR A 36 -10.62 9.42 -25.11
CA TYR A 36 -9.82 8.58 -24.21
C TYR A 36 -8.79 9.39 -23.42
N GLY A 37 -8.37 10.56 -23.94
CA GLY A 37 -7.41 11.42 -23.24
C GLY A 37 -7.91 11.87 -21.86
N ASN A 38 -9.15 12.35 -21.77
CA ASN A 38 -9.70 12.84 -20.50
C ASN A 38 -10.11 11.68 -19.56
N ALA A 39 -10.70 10.61 -20.10
CA ALA A 39 -11.11 9.44 -19.32
C ALA A 39 -9.91 8.63 -18.80
N GLY A 40 -8.88 8.43 -19.62
CA GLY A 40 -7.62 7.78 -19.24
C GLY A 40 -6.87 8.60 -18.18
N THR A 41 -6.84 9.93 -18.28
CA THR A 41 -6.21 10.77 -17.23
C THR A 41 -6.90 10.59 -15.87
N VAL A 42 -8.23 10.49 -15.84
CA VAL A 42 -8.99 10.23 -14.61
C VAL A 42 -8.74 8.82 -14.08
N LEU A 43 -8.70 7.81 -14.95
CA LEU A 43 -8.46 6.42 -14.55
C LEU A 43 -7.03 6.23 -14.02
N GLN A 44 -6.05 6.88 -14.65
CA GLN A 44 -4.67 6.93 -14.19
C GLN A 44 -4.55 7.65 -12.84
N LEU A 45 -5.28 8.75 -12.62
CA LEU A 45 -5.33 9.45 -11.33
C LEU A 45 -5.92 8.55 -10.23
N ILE A 46 -7.01 7.83 -10.52
CA ILE A 46 -7.64 6.90 -9.58
C ILE A 46 -6.66 5.76 -9.26
N GLY A 47 -6.05 5.14 -10.28
CA GLY A 47 -5.09 4.05 -10.12
C GLY A 47 -3.86 4.45 -9.31
N THR A 48 -3.30 5.64 -9.56
CA THR A 48 -2.17 6.18 -8.79
C THR A 48 -2.56 6.50 -7.34
N THR A 49 -3.74 7.06 -7.12
CA THR A 49 -4.27 7.32 -5.78
C THR A 49 -4.42 6.02 -4.97
N ILE A 50 -4.97 4.95 -5.58
CA ILE A 50 -5.12 3.64 -4.93
C ILE A 50 -3.74 3.06 -4.55
N VAL A 51 -2.75 3.16 -5.44
CA VAL A 51 -1.38 2.70 -5.15
C VAL A 51 -0.76 3.48 -3.99
N ILE A 52 -0.89 4.80 -3.98
CA ILE A 52 -0.40 5.65 -2.88
C ILE A 52 -1.05 5.23 -1.56
N VAL A 53 -2.37 5.03 -1.53
CA VAL A 53 -3.09 4.57 -0.35
C VAL A 53 -2.59 3.19 0.12
N GLY A 54 -2.39 2.25 -0.81
CA GLY A 54 -1.81 0.93 -0.51
C GLY A 54 -0.42 1.02 0.13
N ILE A 55 0.45 1.88 -0.41
CA ILE A 55 1.80 2.14 0.15
C ILE A 55 1.71 2.71 1.56
N VAL A 56 0.81 3.68 1.80
CA VAL A 56 0.62 4.28 3.14
C VAL A 56 0.17 3.23 4.15
N ILE A 57 -0.80 2.37 3.79
CA ILE A 57 -1.27 1.29 4.66
C ILE A 57 -0.13 0.32 5.00
N LEU A 58 0.68 -0.07 4.01
CA LEU A 58 1.85 -0.91 4.24
C LEU A 58 2.87 -0.22 5.15
N ALA A 59 3.17 1.05 4.90
CA ALA A 59 4.12 1.81 5.72
C ALA A 59 3.67 1.89 7.18
N ILE A 60 2.38 2.14 7.44
CA ILE A 60 1.81 2.15 8.80
C ILE A 60 1.88 0.77 9.45
N GLY A 61 1.53 -0.30 8.70
CA GLY A 61 1.62 -1.67 9.18
C GLY A 61 3.05 -2.05 9.56
N PHE A 62 4.01 -1.68 8.72
CA PHE A 62 5.43 -1.91 8.94
C PHE A 62 5.97 -1.11 10.14
N LEU A 63 5.59 0.15 10.29
CA LEU A 63 5.97 0.98 11.43
C LEU A 63 5.48 0.37 12.75
N LYS A 64 4.25 -0.14 12.77
CA LYS A 64 3.68 -0.83 13.94
C LYS A 64 4.41 -2.14 14.25
N LEU A 65 4.80 -2.88 13.21
CA LEU A 65 5.55 -4.13 13.37
C LEU A 65 6.94 -3.88 13.98
N ILE A 66 7.66 -2.88 13.47
CA ILE A 66 8.94 -2.43 14.03
C ILE A 66 8.77 -1.96 15.47
N ARG A 67 7.80 -1.07 15.73
CA ARG A 67 7.56 -0.55 17.10
C ARG A 67 7.32 -1.68 18.08
N ARG A 68 6.56 -2.70 17.69
CA ARG A 68 6.28 -3.86 18.55
C ARG A 68 7.52 -4.72 18.80
N SER A 69 8.39 -4.86 17.80
CA SER A 69 9.66 -5.58 17.96
C SER A 69 10.60 -4.86 18.92
N PHE A 70 10.76 -3.54 18.79
CA PHE A 70 11.70 -2.77 19.61
C PHE A 70 11.20 -2.45 21.03
N PHE A 71 9.89 -2.31 21.26
CA PHE A 71 9.34 -2.02 22.59
C PHE A 71 8.99 -3.27 23.41
N SER A 72 8.99 -4.47 22.81
CA SER A 72 8.76 -5.71 23.56
C SER A 72 10.01 -6.23 24.29
N GLU A 73 11.19 -5.66 24.03
CA GLU A 73 12.45 -5.99 24.71
C GLU A 73 12.77 -5.07 25.91
N GLY A 74 11.94 -4.05 26.17
CA GLY A 74 12.15 -3.10 27.28
C GLY A 74 11.71 -3.57 28.67
N ASP A 75 10.98 -4.68 28.77
CA ASP A 75 10.37 -5.17 30.03
C ASP A 75 11.22 -6.25 30.77
N ILE A 76 12.49 -6.45 30.37
CA ILE A 76 13.43 -7.36 31.06
C ILE A 76 14.54 -6.64 31.83
N ALA A 77 14.48 -5.31 31.93
CA ALA A 77 15.30 -4.55 32.88
C ALA A 77 14.66 -4.54 34.28
N GLU A 78 14.31 -5.73 34.80
CA GLU A 78 14.03 -5.88 36.22
C GLU A 78 15.38 -5.79 36.96
N PRO A 79 15.56 -4.86 37.92
CA PRO A 79 16.86 -4.62 38.52
C PRO A 79 17.32 -5.85 39.30
N ILE A 80 18.44 -6.42 38.85
CA ILE A 80 19.20 -7.48 39.50
C ILE A 80 19.85 -6.90 40.76
N PHE A 81 19.05 -6.60 41.78
CA PHE A 81 19.54 -6.34 43.14
C PHE A 81 18.60 -7.04 44.12
N ARG A 82 18.90 -8.32 44.34
CA ARG A 82 18.49 -9.10 45.51
C ARG A 82 19.73 -9.36 46.35
#